data_AF-A0A529MDC9-F1
#
_entry.id   AF-A0A529MDC9-F1
#
_cell.length_a   1.000
_cell.length_b   1.000
_cell.length_c   1.000
_cell.angle_alpha   90.00
_cell.angle_beta   90.00
_cell.angle_gamma   90.00
#
_symmetry.space_group_name_H-M   'P 1'
#
loop_
_entity.id
_entity.type
_entity.pdbx_description
1 polymer ?
#
loop_
_entity_poly.entity_id
_entity_poly.type
_entity_poly.pdbx_seq_one_letter_code
_entity_poly.pdbx_strand_id
1 'polypeptide(L)'
;GPIKTEADFKGHTLGVWFFGNEYPFYAWMNKIGLKTDGGPDGVTVLKQSFDVQPLIQKQADCISVMTYNEYGQVLDAGYKPEDLIVFN
;
A
#
# COMPACT_ATOMS: atom_id res chain seq x y z
N GLY A 1 12.80 -4.63 -3.53
CA GLY A 1 12.35 -5.30 -4.78
C GLY A 1 10.85 -5.07 -4.93
N PRO A 2 10.18 -5.54 -5.99
CA PRO A 2 8.72 -5.45 -6.03
C PRO A 2 8.13 -6.29 -4.90
N ILE A 3 7.14 -5.74 -4.20
CA ILE A 3 6.39 -6.42 -3.13
C ILE A 3 5.53 -7.50 -3.77
N LYS A 4 5.69 -8.77 -3.35
CA LYS A 4 4.93 -9.90 -3.89
C LYS A 4 4.07 -10.58 -2.85
N THR A 5 4.49 -10.52 -1.59
CA THR A 5 3.84 -11.16 -0.45
C THR A 5 3.86 -10.22 0.75
N GLU A 6 3.04 -10.50 1.77
CA GLU A 6 3.02 -9.73 3.02
C GLU A 6 4.38 -9.70 3.74
N ALA A 7 5.20 -10.73 3.54
CA ALA A 7 6.55 -10.81 4.10
C ALA A 7 7.50 -9.76 3.49
N ASP A 8 7.19 -9.26 2.28
CA ASP A 8 7.98 -8.27 1.57
C ASP A 8 7.66 -6.83 2.01
N PHE A 9 6.71 -6.60 2.91
CA PHE A 9 6.37 -5.24 3.35
C PHE A 9 7.44 -4.59 4.24
N LYS A 10 8.30 -5.40 4.88
CA LYS A 10 9.33 -4.88 5.79
C LYS A 10 10.31 -3.95 5.07
N GLY A 11 10.58 -2.81 5.66
CA GLY A 11 11.47 -1.78 5.11
C GLY A 11 10.86 -0.96 3.97
N HIS A 12 9.60 -1.20 3.61
CA HIS A 12 8.91 -0.52 2.52
C HIS A 12 7.95 0.57 3.02
N THR A 13 7.60 1.48 2.10
CA THR A 13 6.61 2.53 2.36
C THR A 13 5.27 2.12 1.79
N LEU A 14 4.26 2.01 2.65
CA LEU A 14 2.90 1.70 2.25
C LEU A 14 2.01 2.94 2.40
N GLY A 15 1.39 3.35 1.29
CA GLY A 15 0.38 4.40 1.27
C GLY A 15 -0.92 3.87 1.86
N VAL A 16 -1.51 4.60 2.79
CA VAL A 16 -2.81 4.24 3.38
C VAL A 16 -3.74 5.45 3.31
N TRP A 17 -4.95 5.23 2.82
CA TRP A 17 -6.00 6.24 2.91
C TRP A 17 -6.27 6.58 4.38
N PHE A 18 -6.15 7.86 4.73
CA PHE A 18 -6.49 8.33 6.07
C PHE A 18 -7.98 8.71 6.17
N PHE A 19 -8.47 9.05 7.36
CA PHE A 19 -9.89 9.35 7.68
C PHE A 19 -10.78 8.13 7.95
N GLY A 20 -10.20 7.06 8.49
CA GLY A 20 -10.90 5.87 8.98
C GLY A 20 -10.43 4.56 8.31
N ASN A 21 -9.83 4.63 7.13
CA ASN A 21 -9.31 3.47 6.42
C ASN A 21 -7.97 2.98 6.98
N GLU A 22 -7.31 3.79 7.83
CA GLU A 22 -6.10 3.40 8.53
C GLU A 22 -6.36 2.32 9.60
N TYR A 23 -7.57 2.23 10.18
CA TYR A 23 -7.85 1.25 11.23
C TYR A 23 -7.83 -0.20 10.73
N PRO A 24 -8.52 -0.57 9.62
CA PRO A 24 -8.37 -1.88 9.01
C PRO A 24 -6.91 -2.20 8.63
N PHE A 25 -6.18 -1.21 8.10
CA PHE A 25 -4.77 -1.37 7.76
C PHE A 25 -3.92 -1.70 9.00
N TYR A 26 -4.08 -0.95 10.10
CA TYR A 26 -3.36 -1.23 11.34
C TYR A 26 -3.75 -2.58 11.95
N ALA A 27 -5.02 -2.96 11.88
CA ALA A 27 -5.47 -4.29 12.31
C ALA A 27 -4.81 -5.40 11.49
N TRP A 28 -4.68 -5.22 10.17
CA TRP A 28 -3.97 -6.14 9.30
C TRP A 28 -2.48 -6.22 9.64
N MET A 29 -1.78 -5.09 9.74
CA MET A 29 -0.36 -5.05 10.14
C MET A 29 -0.12 -5.73 11.48
N ASN A 30 -1.00 -5.49 12.45
CA ASN A 30 -0.96 -6.15 13.76
C ASN A 30 -1.14 -7.67 13.64
N LYS A 31 -2.10 -8.13 12.83
CA LYS A 31 -2.36 -9.56 12.59
C LYS A 31 -1.15 -10.28 12.00
N ILE A 32 -0.40 -9.62 11.10
CA ILE A 32 0.80 -10.18 10.47
C ILE A 32 2.10 -9.87 11.23
N GLY A 33 2.00 -9.20 12.39
CA GLY A 33 3.14 -8.93 13.27
C GLY A 33 4.10 -7.86 12.75
N LEU A 34 3.66 -6.95 11.88
CA LEU A 34 4.46 -5.84 11.38
C LEU A 34 4.18 -4.56 12.17
N LYS A 35 5.26 -3.86 12.52
CA LYS A 35 5.17 -2.52 13.12
C LYS A 35 4.94 -1.47 12.04
N THR A 36 4.28 -0.38 12.39
CA THR A 36 3.91 0.71 11.46
C THR A 36 4.59 2.03 11.79
N ASP A 37 5.64 2.00 12.61
CA ASP A 37 6.50 3.12 13.00
C ASP A 37 7.68 3.34 12.04
N GLY A 38 7.77 2.52 10.97
CA GLY A 38 8.84 2.55 9.99
C GLY A 38 10.05 1.69 10.36
N GLY A 39 11.15 1.91 9.62
CA GLY A 39 12.42 1.20 9.83
C GLY A 39 12.54 -0.14 9.11
N PRO A 40 13.70 -0.81 9.21
CA PRO A 40 14.02 -2.02 8.43
C PRO A 40 13.13 -3.21 8.72
N ASP A 41 12.63 -3.32 9.95
CA ASP A 41 11.82 -4.44 10.42
C ASP A 41 10.30 -4.15 10.43
N GLY A 42 9.92 -2.92 10.04
CA GLY A 42 8.55 -2.43 10.05
C GLY A 42 8.13 -1.88 8.69
N VAL A 43 6.97 -1.24 8.67
CA VAL A 43 6.40 -0.58 7.50
C VAL A 43 6.35 0.92 7.77
N THR A 44 6.80 1.71 6.80
CA THR A 44 6.61 3.16 6.85
C THR A 44 5.23 3.49 6.30
N VAL A 45 4.36 4.05 7.14
CA VAL A 45 3.00 4.41 6.71
C VAL A 45 2.99 5.82 6.13
N LEU A 46 2.76 5.91 4.82
CA LEU A 46 2.51 7.17 4.14
C LEU A 46 1.03 7.50 4.21
N LYS A 47 0.70 8.61 4.88
CA LYS A 47 -0.67 9.12 4.94
C LYS A 47 -1.02 9.69 3.57
N GLN A 48 -1.93 9.05 2.86
CA GLN A 48 -2.37 9.50 1.53
C GLN A 48 -3.84 9.89 1.51
N SER A 49 -4.16 10.74 0.54
CA SER A 49 -5.52 11.08 0.12
C SER A 49 -6.18 9.90 -0.60
N PHE A 50 -7.48 10.05 -0.92
CA PHE A 50 -8.28 9.05 -1.61
C PHE A 50 -7.94 8.94 -3.11
N ASP A 51 -6.70 8.60 -3.44
CA ASP A 51 -6.21 8.45 -4.82
C ASP A 51 -5.08 7.40 -4.90
N VAL A 52 -4.47 7.30 -6.08
CA VAL A 52 -3.36 6.37 -6.40
C VAL A 52 -2.03 7.10 -6.64
N GLN A 53 -1.98 8.41 -6.41
CA GLN A 53 -0.82 9.24 -6.74
C GLN A 53 0.46 8.80 -6.05
N PRO A 54 0.47 8.38 -4.77
CA PRO A 54 1.69 7.93 -4.12
C PRO A 54 2.35 6.74 -4.82
N LEU A 55 1.57 5.84 -5.42
CA LEU A 55 2.09 4.73 -6.21
C LEU A 55 2.73 5.24 -7.51
N ILE A 56 2.02 6.10 -8.26
CA ILE A 56 2.48 6.67 -9.53
C ILE A 56 3.74 7.51 -9.35
N GLN A 57 3.78 8.31 -8.29
CA GLN A 57 4.89 9.20 -7.95
C GLN A 57 6.04 8.50 -7.23
N LYS A 58 5.94 7.17 -7.04
CA LYS A 58 6.95 6.34 -6.35
C LYS A 58 7.25 6.81 -4.92
N GLN A 59 6.26 7.38 -4.25
CA GLN A 59 6.33 7.74 -2.83
C GLN A 59 5.97 6.54 -1.94
N ALA A 60 5.17 5.61 -2.46
CA ALA A 60 4.83 4.35 -1.82
C ALA A 60 5.12 3.18 -2.76
N ASP A 61 5.59 2.07 -2.19
CA ASP A 61 5.84 0.82 -2.90
C ASP A 61 4.55 -0.02 -3.05
N CYS A 62 3.58 0.20 -2.17
CA CYS A 62 2.26 -0.41 -2.20
C CYS A 62 1.23 0.55 -1.59
N ILE A 63 -0.03 0.47 -2.02
CA ILE A 63 -1.12 1.33 -1.53
C ILE A 63 -2.30 0.49 -1.03
N SER A 64 -2.82 0.83 0.14
CA SER A 64 -4.04 0.28 0.73
C SER A 64 -5.22 1.17 0.34
N VAL A 65 -5.93 0.75 -0.70
CA VAL A 65 -7.02 1.50 -1.35
C VAL A 65 -8.20 0.58 -1.67
N MET A 66 -9.29 1.13 -2.18
CA MET A 66 -10.44 0.35 -2.60
C MET A 66 -10.27 -0.13 -4.05
N THR A 67 -10.14 -1.43 -4.26
CA THR A 67 -9.89 -2.00 -5.60
C THR A 67 -10.97 -1.64 -6.63
N TYR A 68 -12.23 -1.41 -6.24
CA TYR A 68 -13.31 -1.12 -7.20
C TYR A 68 -13.23 0.27 -7.85
N ASN A 69 -12.61 1.26 -7.21
CA ASN A 69 -12.45 2.62 -7.74
C ASN A 69 -11.03 2.86 -8.27
N GLU A 70 -10.02 2.40 -7.54
CA GLU A 70 -8.63 2.78 -7.78
C GLU A 70 -7.92 1.87 -8.78
N TYR A 71 -8.36 0.61 -8.94
CA TYR A 71 -7.72 -0.30 -9.88
C TYR A 71 -7.74 0.24 -11.30
N GLY A 72 -8.88 0.82 -11.74
CA GLY A 72 -8.97 1.49 -13.03
C GLY A 72 -8.01 2.68 -13.16
N GLN A 73 -7.86 3.50 -12.11
CA GLN A 73 -6.95 4.64 -12.12
C GLN A 73 -5.48 4.24 -12.27
N VAL A 74 -5.08 3.13 -11.65
CA VAL A 74 -3.72 2.58 -11.80
C VAL A 74 -3.49 2.11 -13.24
N LEU A 75 -4.49 1.46 -13.87
CA LEU A 75 -4.40 1.05 -15.27
C LEU A 75 -4.33 2.25 -16.23
N ASP A 76 -5.16 3.27 -15.99
CA ASP A 76 -5.17 4.51 -16.79
C ASP A 76 -3.85 5.29 -16.66
N ALA A 77 -3.15 5.14 -15.53
CA ALA A 77 -1.81 5.68 -15.32
C ALA A 77 -0.70 4.91 -16.06
N GLY A 78 -1.04 3.85 -16.79
CA GLY A 78 -0.13 3.10 -17.65
C GLY A 78 0.47 1.84 -17.01
N TYR A 79 0.05 1.46 -15.81
CA TYR A 79 0.40 0.17 -15.24
C TYR A 79 -0.40 -0.93 -15.91
N LYS A 80 0.22 -2.08 -16.12
CA LYS A 80 -0.51 -3.25 -16.63
C LYS A 80 -0.94 -4.15 -15.49
N PRO A 81 -2.02 -4.92 -15.65
CA PRO A 81 -2.42 -5.91 -14.64
C PRO A 81 -1.31 -6.88 -14.24
N GLU A 82 -0.43 -7.22 -15.19
CA GLU A 82 0.73 -8.10 -14.98
C GLU A 82 1.83 -7.48 -14.08
N ASP A 83 1.85 -6.16 -13.94
CA ASP A 83 2.78 -5.42 -13.09
C ASP A 83 2.23 -5.19 -11.68
N LEU A 84 0.96 -5.53 -11.43
CA LEU A 84 0.25 -5.25 -10.19
C LEU A 84 0.06 -6.52 -9.36
N ILE A 85 0.38 -6.43 -8.07
CA ILE A 85 0.02 -7.44 -7.08
C ILE A 85 -1.11 -6.85 -6.22
N VAL A 86 -2.23 -7.56 -6.16
CA VAL A 86 -3.41 -7.17 -5.39
C VAL A 86 -3.56 -8.10 -4.19
N PHE A 87 -3.60 -7.51 -2.99
CA PHE A 87 -3.81 -8.20 -1.72
C PHE A 87 -5.29 -8.05 -1.30
N ASN A 88 -5.94 -9.12 -0.80
CA ASN A 88 -7.32 -9.12 -0.31
C ASN A 88 -7.43 -9.77 1.07
#